data_AF-A0A947E560-F1
#
_entry.id   AF-A0A947E560-F1
#
_cell.length_a   1.000
_cell.length_b   1.000
_cell.length_c   1.000
_cell.angle_alpha   90.00
_cell.angle_beta   90.00
_cell.angle_gamma   90.00
#
_symmetry.space_group_name_H-M   'P 1'
#
loop_
_entity.id
_entity.type
_entity.pdbx_description
1 polymer ?
#
loop_
_entity_poly.entity_id
_entity_poly.type
_entity_poly.pdbx_seq_one_letter_code
_entity_poly.pdbx_strand_id
1 'polypeptide(L)'
;MLTAMSPEMVGALLVMMSVRRDGLDANYGIDPALAHLARREKKTLVSLETPELQLKLMRSQSATDLRESLEKMLSDLEQDRARPLLLRVAQVWAEGRDDELERYREWCDCAHTELERATLKAMLDDRHPAMAERIDALHSGGQTVFAAVGSLHLFGPQSLPALMAQRGYRVERISFKP
;
A
#
# COMPACT_ATOMS: atom_id res chain seq x y z
N MET A 1 10.00 4.65 -22.68
CA MET A 1 9.22 4.25 -21.49
C MET A 1 9.53 5.12 -20.28
N LEU A 2 10.80 5.29 -19.86
CA LEU A 2 11.15 6.11 -18.68
C LEU A 2 10.84 7.61 -18.84
N THR A 3 10.99 8.17 -20.05
CA THR A 3 10.71 9.59 -20.35
C THR A 3 9.25 10.00 -20.24
N ALA A 4 8.32 9.05 -20.08
CA ALA A 4 6.89 9.31 -19.88
C ALA A 4 6.46 9.25 -18.41
N MET A 5 7.34 8.85 -17.49
CA MET A 5 7.06 8.71 -16.06
C MET A 5 7.45 9.98 -15.30
N SER A 6 6.74 10.29 -14.21
CA SER A 6 7.20 11.35 -13.32
C SER A 6 8.50 10.94 -12.60
N PRO A 7 9.34 11.88 -12.15
CA PRO A 7 10.55 11.55 -11.40
C PRO A 7 10.30 10.64 -10.19
N GLU A 8 9.19 10.86 -9.47
CA GLU A 8 8.78 10.05 -8.33
C GLU A 8 8.46 8.61 -8.73
N MET A 9 7.81 8.41 -9.88
CA MET A 9 7.55 7.08 -10.43
C MET A 9 8.84 6.36 -10.84
N VAL A 10 9.80 7.09 -11.42
CA VAL A 10 11.12 6.53 -11.75
C VAL A 10 11.83 6.10 -10.47
N GLY A 11 11.80 6.94 -9.42
CA GLY A 11 12.35 6.60 -8.12
C GLY A 11 11.69 5.35 -7.51
N ALA A 12 10.36 5.28 -7.50
CA ALA A 12 9.63 4.11 -7.01
C ALA A 12 10.00 2.83 -7.77
N LEU A 13 10.21 2.91 -9.09
CA LEU A 13 10.67 1.80 -9.90
C LEU A 13 12.10 1.36 -9.50
N LEU A 14 13.02 2.29 -9.26
CA LEU A 14 14.37 1.98 -8.79
C LEU A 14 14.34 1.26 -7.43
N VAL A 15 13.49 1.72 -6.53
CA VAL A 15 13.24 1.07 -5.23
C VAL A 15 12.75 -0.37 -5.41
N MET A 16 11.77 -0.61 -6.28
CA MET A 16 11.31 -1.98 -6.58
C MET A 16 12.38 -2.85 -7.24
N MET A 17 13.20 -2.28 -8.12
CA MET A 17 14.31 -3.01 -8.73
C MET A 17 15.36 -3.46 -7.70
N SER A 18 15.56 -2.70 -6.62
CA SER A 18 16.54 -3.04 -5.57
C SER A 18 16.25 -4.36 -4.84
N VAL A 19 14.96 -4.74 -4.75
CA VAL A 19 14.50 -5.97 -4.06
C VAL A 19 14.10 -7.10 -5.00
N ARG A 20 14.13 -6.85 -6.31
CA ARG A 20 13.74 -7.85 -7.31
C ARG A 20 14.54 -9.15 -7.19
N ARG A 21 15.85 -9.03 -6.92
CA ARG A 21 16.75 -10.18 -6.73
C ARG A 21 16.42 -11.02 -5.49
N ASP A 22 15.65 -10.46 -4.56
CA ASP A 22 15.23 -11.12 -3.33
C ASP A 22 13.88 -11.85 -3.48
N GLY A 23 13.36 -11.93 -4.71
CA GLY A 23 12.07 -12.57 -5.01
C GLY A 23 10.87 -11.64 -4.98
N LEU A 24 11.06 -10.36 -4.63
CA LEU A 24 10.01 -9.33 -4.70
C LEU A 24 9.96 -8.72 -6.12
N ASP A 25 9.42 -9.48 -7.07
CA ASP A 25 9.23 -9.03 -8.47
C ASP A 25 7.77 -8.63 -8.71
N ALA A 26 7.56 -7.38 -9.14
CA ALA A 26 6.25 -6.80 -9.38
C ALA A 26 5.39 -7.55 -10.41
N ASN A 27 6.02 -8.34 -11.31
CA ASN A 27 5.28 -9.21 -12.25
C ASN A 27 4.51 -10.32 -11.55
N TYR A 28 4.89 -10.67 -10.32
CA TYR A 28 4.21 -11.65 -9.46
C TYR A 28 3.46 -10.99 -8.30
N GLY A 29 3.15 -9.69 -8.41
CA GLY A 29 2.36 -8.97 -7.42
C GLY A 29 0.97 -9.59 -7.20
N ILE A 30 0.48 -9.49 -5.97
CA ILE A 30 -0.80 -10.09 -5.57
C ILE A 30 -1.99 -9.51 -6.34
N ASP A 31 -1.98 -8.22 -6.65
CA ASP A 31 -3.08 -7.55 -7.36
C ASP A 31 -3.28 -8.07 -8.79
N PRO A 32 -2.25 -8.11 -9.67
CA PRO A 32 -2.35 -8.78 -10.96
C PRO A 32 -2.76 -10.26 -10.85
N ALA A 33 -2.24 -10.99 -9.87
CA ALA A 33 -2.54 -12.40 -9.68
C ALA A 33 -4.03 -12.63 -9.33
N LEU A 34 -4.56 -11.85 -8.37
CA LEU A 34 -5.97 -11.90 -7.98
C LEU A 34 -6.89 -11.38 -9.09
N ALA A 35 -6.50 -10.34 -9.82
CA ALA A 35 -7.26 -9.84 -10.95
C ALA A 35 -7.30 -10.85 -12.11
N HIS A 36 -6.21 -11.60 -12.34
CA HIS A 36 -6.20 -12.70 -13.31
C HIS A 36 -7.12 -13.84 -12.86
N LEU A 37 -7.03 -14.26 -11.60
CA LEU A 37 -7.91 -15.25 -11.00
C LEU A 37 -9.39 -14.85 -11.12
N ALA A 38 -9.74 -13.62 -10.73
CA ALA A 38 -11.11 -13.10 -10.80
C ALA A 38 -11.66 -13.17 -12.24
N ARG A 39 -10.87 -12.78 -13.25
CA ARG A 39 -11.28 -12.86 -14.67
C ARG A 39 -11.50 -14.31 -15.11
N ARG A 40 -10.60 -15.23 -14.72
CA ARG A 40 -10.74 -16.66 -15.02
C ARG A 40 -12.01 -17.26 -14.40
N GLU A 41 -12.29 -16.89 -13.15
CA GLU A 41 -13.48 -17.31 -12.40
C GLU A 41 -14.74 -16.49 -12.74
N LYS A 42 -14.68 -15.62 -13.76
CA LYS A 42 -15.78 -14.74 -14.22
C LYS A 42 -16.41 -13.90 -13.10
N LYS A 43 -15.60 -13.47 -12.12
CA LYS A 43 -16.01 -12.56 -11.05
C LYS A 43 -16.02 -11.13 -11.57
N THR A 44 -16.96 -10.33 -11.09
CA THR A 44 -16.97 -8.88 -11.32
C THR A 44 -15.76 -8.26 -10.62
N LEU A 45 -14.90 -7.60 -11.39
CA LEU A 45 -13.75 -6.87 -10.86
C LEU A 45 -14.10 -5.38 -10.77
N VAL A 46 -13.95 -4.81 -9.60
CA VAL A 46 -14.14 -3.38 -9.34
C VAL A 46 -12.94 -2.85 -8.58
N SER A 47 -12.52 -1.63 -8.90
CA SER A 47 -11.48 -0.94 -8.14
C SER A 47 -12.08 -0.22 -6.93
N LEU A 48 -11.37 -0.24 -5.80
CA LEU A 48 -11.72 0.55 -4.62
C LEU A 48 -11.33 2.03 -4.75
N GLU A 49 -10.36 2.31 -5.63
CA GLU A 49 -9.82 3.63 -5.94
C GLU A 49 -9.52 3.73 -7.43
N THR A 50 -9.20 4.93 -7.92
CA THR A 50 -8.75 5.12 -9.31
C THR A 50 -7.23 5.22 -9.40
N PRO A 51 -6.62 4.82 -10.52
CA PRO A 51 -5.18 5.00 -10.73
C PRO A 51 -4.74 6.46 -10.62
N GLU A 52 -5.56 7.40 -11.08
CA GLU A 52 -5.27 8.84 -11.05
C GLU A 52 -5.18 9.37 -9.62
N LEU A 53 -6.02 8.86 -8.70
CA LEU A 53 -5.96 9.22 -7.30
C LEU A 53 -4.62 8.78 -6.69
N GLN A 54 -4.21 7.52 -6.91
CA GLN A 54 -2.95 7.00 -6.38
C GLN A 54 -1.75 7.76 -6.97
N LEU A 55 -1.75 8.00 -8.28
CA LEU A 55 -0.69 8.77 -8.94
C LEU A 55 -0.63 10.21 -8.43
N LYS A 56 -1.77 10.85 -8.16
CA LYS A 56 -1.81 12.20 -7.58
C LYS A 56 -1.20 12.23 -6.19
N LEU A 57 -1.46 11.22 -5.36
CA LEU A 57 -0.89 11.13 -4.01
C LEU A 57 0.64 10.96 -4.07
N MET A 58 1.17 10.27 -5.09
CA MET A 58 2.61 10.04 -5.24
C MET A 58 3.39 11.28 -5.68
N ARG A 59 2.70 12.32 -6.13
CA ARG A 59 3.32 13.54 -6.67
C ARG A 59 3.50 14.58 -5.58
N SER A 60 4.70 15.13 -5.54
CA SER A 60 5.04 16.23 -4.64
C SER A 60 4.23 17.49 -4.98
N GLN A 61 3.84 18.26 -3.96
CA GLN A 61 3.03 19.47 -4.13
C GLN A 61 3.87 20.68 -4.56
N SER A 62 5.17 20.67 -4.24
CA SER A 62 6.12 21.71 -4.59
C SER A 62 7.40 21.14 -5.22
N ALA A 63 8.13 21.98 -5.97
CA ALA A 63 9.45 21.61 -6.49
C ALA A 63 10.48 21.36 -5.38
N THR A 64 10.29 21.96 -4.20
CA THR A 64 11.12 21.72 -3.02
C THR A 64 10.85 20.33 -2.45
N ASP A 65 9.57 19.98 -2.24
CA ASP A 65 9.14 18.67 -1.74
C ASP A 65 9.59 17.55 -2.69
N LEU A 66 9.51 17.81 -4.00
CA LEU A 66 9.99 16.89 -5.03
C LEU A 66 11.48 16.62 -4.87
N ARG A 67 12.29 17.67 -4.73
CA ARG A 67 13.73 17.56 -4.54
C ARG A 67 14.06 16.78 -3.28
N GLU A 68 13.47 17.17 -2.14
CA GLU A 68 13.69 16.51 -0.84
C GLU A 68 13.33 15.03 -0.89
N SER A 69 12.16 14.69 -1.46
CA SER A 69 11.69 13.31 -1.57
C SER A 69 12.59 12.46 -2.47
N LEU A 70 13.05 13.01 -3.60
CA LEU A 70 13.95 12.31 -4.52
C LEU A 70 15.36 12.15 -3.93
N GLU A 71 15.91 13.19 -3.31
CA GLU A 71 17.22 13.13 -2.65
C GLU A 71 17.22 12.09 -1.54
N LYS A 72 16.18 12.06 -0.70
CA LYS A 72 16.02 11.01 0.31
C LYS A 72 15.92 9.62 -0.33
N MET A 73 15.08 9.44 -1.35
CA MET A 73 14.89 8.15 -1.99
C MET A 73 16.18 7.61 -2.63
N LEU A 74 16.93 8.48 -3.32
CA LEU A 74 18.22 8.12 -3.91
C LEU A 74 19.26 7.80 -2.83
N SER A 75 19.32 8.61 -1.78
CA SER A 75 20.19 8.39 -0.61
C SER A 75 19.88 7.06 0.09
N ASP A 76 18.60 6.70 0.24
CA ASP A 76 18.17 5.42 0.82
C ASP A 76 18.54 4.23 -0.09
N LEU A 77 18.55 4.41 -1.41
CA LEU A 77 19.01 3.39 -2.36
C LEU A 77 20.53 3.23 -2.33
N GLU A 78 21.28 4.32 -2.34
CA GLU A 78 22.75 4.32 -2.31
C GLU A 78 23.30 3.72 -1.01
N GLN A 79 22.58 3.91 0.10
CA GLN A 79 22.96 3.42 1.42
C GLN A 79 22.32 2.07 1.77
N ASP A 80 21.69 1.39 0.81
CA ASP A 80 20.98 0.10 0.99
C ASP A 80 19.96 0.12 2.15
N ARG A 81 19.31 1.26 2.43
CA ARG A 81 18.24 1.37 3.44
C ARG A 81 16.89 0.92 2.92
N ALA A 82 16.61 1.14 1.63
CA ALA A 82 15.32 0.80 1.03
C ALA A 82 15.06 -0.73 1.00
N ARG A 83 16.09 -1.53 0.71
CA ARG A 83 15.97 -2.98 0.56
C ARG A 83 15.61 -3.70 1.88
N PRO A 84 16.35 -3.51 2.99
CA PRO A 84 16.00 -4.12 4.28
C PRO A 84 14.61 -3.75 4.77
N LEU A 85 14.18 -2.50 4.53
CA LEU A 85 12.83 -2.04 4.89
C LEU A 85 11.76 -2.85 4.14
N LEU A 86 11.88 -2.96 2.81
CA LEU A 86 10.92 -3.72 1.99
C LEU A 86 10.91 -5.21 2.31
N LEU A 87 12.08 -5.80 2.55
CA LEU A 87 12.18 -7.20 2.98
C LEU A 87 11.52 -7.42 4.34
N ARG A 88 11.70 -6.50 5.29
CA ARG A 88 11.02 -6.54 6.59
C ARG A 88 9.52 -6.47 6.42
N VAL A 89 8.99 -5.52 5.64
CA VAL A 89 7.53 -5.42 5.39
C VAL A 89 6.99 -6.73 4.80
N ALA A 90 7.66 -7.28 3.79
CA ALA A 90 7.26 -8.53 3.16
C ALA A 90 7.29 -9.72 4.12
N GLN A 91 8.35 -9.83 4.94
CA GLN A 91 8.51 -10.91 5.91
C GLN A 91 7.47 -10.83 7.04
N VAL A 92 7.28 -9.64 7.62
CA VAL A 92 6.32 -9.41 8.71
C VAL A 92 4.90 -9.74 8.24
N TRP A 93 4.56 -9.37 6.99
CA TRP A 93 3.28 -9.76 6.38
C TRP A 93 3.17 -11.27 6.17
N ALA A 94 4.18 -11.91 5.57
CA ALA A 94 4.17 -13.34 5.29
C ALA A 94 4.08 -14.21 6.56
N GLU A 95 4.65 -13.74 7.67
CA GLU A 95 4.61 -14.43 8.96
C GLU A 95 3.38 -14.06 9.81
N GLY A 96 2.53 -13.14 9.35
CA GLY A 96 1.33 -12.72 10.06
C GLY A 96 1.62 -11.98 11.38
N ARG A 97 2.75 -11.25 11.45
CA ARG A 97 3.17 -10.46 12.62
C ARG A 97 2.43 -9.12 12.70
N ASP A 98 1.14 -9.20 13.01
CA ASP A 98 0.21 -8.06 13.02
C ASP A 98 0.66 -6.90 13.91
N ASP A 99 1.04 -7.20 15.16
CA ASP A 99 1.49 -6.20 16.13
C ASP A 99 2.67 -5.39 15.60
N GLU A 100 3.54 -6.01 14.79
CA GLU A 100 4.68 -5.32 14.19
C GLU A 100 4.27 -4.45 13.01
N LEU A 101 3.30 -4.86 12.17
CA LEU A 101 2.75 -4.00 11.11
C LEU A 101 1.96 -2.82 11.69
N GLU A 102 1.26 -2.98 12.81
CA GLU A 102 0.59 -1.87 13.49
C GLU A 102 1.58 -0.78 13.91
N ARG A 103 2.81 -1.17 14.29
CA ARG A 103 3.91 -0.26 14.65
C ARG A 103 4.76 0.17 13.46
N TYR A 104 4.31 0.00 12.22
CA TYR A 104 5.07 0.33 11.00
C TYR A 104 5.78 1.69 11.08
N ARG A 105 5.06 2.72 11.54
CA ARG A 105 5.57 4.11 11.64
C ARG A 105 6.76 4.26 12.59
N GLU A 106 6.94 3.35 13.55
CA GLU A 106 8.05 3.36 14.51
C GLU A 106 9.36 2.85 13.90
N TRP A 107 9.29 2.01 12.87
CA TRP A 107 10.46 1.33 12.32
C TRP A 107 10.65 1.50 10.82
N CYS A 108 9.73 2.17 10.13
CA CYS A 108 9.84 2.40 8.68
C CYS A 108 10.92 3.41 8.27
N ASP A 109 11.49 4.14 9.24
CA ASP A 109 12.45 5.23 8.99
C ASP A 109 11.90 6.30 8.01
N CYS A 110 10.60 6.59 8.14
CA CYS A 110 9.82 7.31 7.13
C CYS A 110 8.79 8.29 7.72
N ALA A 111 8.99 8.74 8.97
CA ALA A 111 8.05 9.62 9.71
C ALA A 111 8.75 10.72 10.54
N HIS A 112 10.00 11.07 10.20
CA HIS A 112 10.85 12.01 10.93
C HIS A 112 10.55 13.46 10.60
N THR A 113 10.29 13.76 9.32
CA THR A 113 9.96 15.12 8.89
C THR A 113 8.45 15.35 8.81
N GLU A 114 8.03 16.62 8.75
CA GLU A 114 6.61 16.97 8.53
C GLU A 114 6.13 16.47 7.16
N LEU A 115 6.96 16.62 6.12
CA LEU A 115 6.69 16.12 4.78
C LEU A 115 6.50 14.60 4.78
N GLU A 116 7.38 13.85 5.44
CA GLU A 116 7.28 12.40 5.57
C GLU A 116 5.99 11.96 6.27
N ARG A 117 5.65 12.59 7.40
CA ARG A 117 4.40 12.31 8.13
C ARG A 117 3.17 12.63 7.28
N ALA A 118 3.19 13.75 6.56
CA ALA A 118 2.11 14.14 5.65
C ALA A 118 1.96 13.14 4.49
N THR A 119 3.06 12.73 3.85
CA THR A 119 3.06 11.74 2.78
C THR A 119 2.54 10.39 3.28
N LEU A 120 2.98 9.90 4.45
CA LEU A 120 2.46 8.66 5.03
C LEU A 120 0.96 8.72 5.31
N LYS A 121 0.50 9.82 5.92
CA LYS A 121 -0.92 10.04 6.22
C LYS A 121 -1.75 10.06 4.93
N ALA A 122 -1.26 10.75 3.89
CA ALA A 122 -1.92 10.80 2.59
C ALA A 122 -1.96 9.43 1.89
N MET A 123 -0.88 8.64 2.00
CA MET A 123 -0.74 7.33 1.36
C MET A 123 -1.48 6.20 2.05
N LEU A 124 -1.77 6.33 3.34
CA LEU A 124 -2.41 5.29 4.14
C LEU A 124 -3.76 5.79 4.67
N ASP A 125 -3.71 6.64 5.69
CA ASP A 125 -4.87 7.03 6.49
C ASP A 125 -5.97 7.71 5.66
N ASP A 126 -5.61 8.67 4.81
CA ASP A 126 -6.58 9.52 4.09
C ASP A 126 -7.33 8.78 2.97
N ARG A 127 -6.84 7.60 2.59
CA ARG A 127 -7.47 6.75 1.58
C ARG A 127 -8.49 5.79 2.18
N HIS A 128 -8.32 5.42 3.45
CA HIS A 128 -9.14 4.40 4.11
C HIS A 128 -10.64 4.75 4.12
N PRO A 129 -11.09 6.00 4.38
CA PRO A 129 -12.51 6.31 4.42
C PRO A 129 -13.24 6.03 3.11
N ALA A 130 -12.68 6.45 1.97
CA ALA A 130 -13.28 6.26 0.65
C ALA A 130 -13.28 4.78 0.24
N MET A 131 -12.19 4.06 0.53
CA MET A 131 -12.13 2.61 0.32
C MET A 131 -13.18 1.86 1.17
N ALA A 132 -13.32 2.21 2.45
CA ALA A 132 -14.30 1.60 3.34
C ALA A 132 -15.75 1.91 2.90
N GLU A 133 -16.04 3.14 2.48
CA GLU A 133 -17.32 3.51 1.88
C GLU A 133 -17.62 2.69 0.62
N ARG A 134 -16.63 2.48 -0.25
CA ARG A 134 -16.81 1.69 -1.46
C ARG A 134 -17.09 0.21 -1.16
N ILE A 135 -16.39 -0.37 -0.18
CA ILE A 135 -16.64 -1.74 0.29
C ILE A 135 -18.05 -1.86 0.85
N ASP A 136 -18.44 -0.92 1.73
CA ASP A 136 -19.76 -0.89 2.35
C ASP A 136 -20.89 -0.75 1.31
N ALA A 137 -20.75 0.16 0.35
CA ALA A 137 -21.74 0.36 -0.71
C ALA A 137 -21.93 -0.90 -1.57
N LEU A 138 -20.83 -1.59 -1.92
CA LEU A 138 -20.91 -2.85 -2.67
C LEU A 138 -21.61 -3.94 -1.87
N HIS A 139 -21.27 -4.08 -0.59
CA HIS A 139 -21.84 -5.11 0.27
C HIS A 139 -23.31 -4.85 0.60
N SER A 140 -23.65 -3.63 0.99
CA SER A 140 -25.03 -3.18 1.26
C SER A 140 -25.93 -3.26 0.02
N GLY A 141 -25.33 -3.22 -1.18
CA GLY A 141 -26.01 -3.52 -2.45
C GLY A 141 -26.35 -5.01 -2.68
N GLY A 142 -26.12 -5.89 -1.69
CA GLY A 142 -26.43 -7.32 -1.75
C GLY A 142 -25.30 -8.21 -2.27
N GLN A 143 -24.09 -7.67 -2.46
CA GLN A 143 -22.95 -8.45 -2.97
C GLN A 143 -22.12 -9.05 -1.83
N THR A 144 -21.58 -10.25 -2.05
CA THR A 144 -20.46 -10.75 -1.25
C THR A 144 -19.17 -10.16 -1.81
N VAL A 145 -18.47 -9.36 -0.99
CA VAL A 145 -17.28 -8.60 -1.42
C VAL A 145 -16.02 -9.29 -0.95
N PHE A 146 -15.10 -9.56 -1.87
CA PHE A 146 -13.70 -9.87 -1.56
C PHE A 146 -12.86 -8.65 -1.95
N ALA A 147 -12.29 -7.97 -0.95
CA ALA A 147 -11.46 -6.79 -1.15
C ALA A 147 -9.98 -7.14 -0.94
N ALA A 148 -9.15 -6.92 -1.97
CA ALA A 148 -7.71 -7.05 -1.89
C ALA A 148 -7.07 -5.66 -1.74
N VAL A 149 -6.20 -5.50 -0.76
CA VAL A 149 -5.51 -4.24 -0.44
C VAL A 149 -4.09 -4.53 0.04
N GLY A 150 -3.21 -3.53 -0.03
CA GLY A 150 -1.88 -3.61 0.58
C GLY A 150 -1.95 -3.84 2.10
N SER A 151 -0.96 -4.56 2.65
CA SER A 151 -0.92 -4.96 4.06
C SER A 151 -1.02 -3.78 5.03
N LEU A 152 -0.43 -2.63 4.68
CA LEU A 152 -0.47 -1.42 5.50
C LEU A 152 -1.87 -0.80 5.64
N HIS A 153 -2.86 -1.23 4.86
CA HIS A 153 -4.26 -0.79 5.00
C HIS A 153 -5.05 -1.59 6.06
N LEU A 154 -4.45 -2.63 6.65
CA LEU A 154 -5.15 -3.60 7.50
C LEU A 154 -4.92 -3.40 9.01
N PHE A 155 -3.97 -2.54 9.43
CA PHE A 155 -3.55 -2.43 10.83
C PHE A 155 -3.64 -1.01 11.37
N GLY A 156 -3.92 -0.90 12.67
CA GLY A 156 -4.07 0.37 13.39
C GLY A 156 -5.52 0.90 13.48
N PRO A 157 -5.73 1.99 14.24
CA PRO A 157 -7.06 2.48 14.63
C PRO A 157 -7.85 3.10 13.47
N GLN A 158 -7.18 3.49 12.38
CA GLN A 158 -7.81 4.02 11.17
C GLN A 158 -7.77 3.04 10.00
N SER A 159 -7.41 1.78 10.25
CA SER A 159 -7.35 0.73 9.22
C SER A 159 -8.73 0.41 8.62
N LEU A 160 -8.74 -0.22 7.45
CA LEU A 160 -9.98 -0.67 6.83
C LEU A 160 -10.80 -1.57 7.75
N PRO A 161 -10.24 -2.60 8.41
CA PRO A 161 -11.00 -3.40 9.38
C PRO A 161 -11.59 -2.57 10.52
N ALA A 162 -10.85 -1.62 11.09
CA ALA A 162 -11.37 -0.75 12.15
C ALA A 162 -12.53 0.13 11.65
N LEU A 163 -12.40 0.70 10.45
CA LEU A 163 -13.46 1.50 9.82
C LEU A 163 -14.70 0.68 9.45
N MET A 164 -14.53 -0.59 9.08
CA MET A 164 -15.66 -1.50 8.87
C MET A 164 -16.36 -1.85 10.20
N ALA A 165 -15.60 -2.09 11.27
CA ALA A 165 -16.19 -2.33 12.59
C ALA A 165 -17.02 -1.12 13.09
N GLN A 166 -16.53 0.10 12.88
CA GLN A 166 -17.27 1.33 13.18
C GLN A 166 -18.57 1.48 12.39
N ARG A 167 -18.67 0.85 11.21
CA ARG A 167 -19.90 0.79 10.39
C ARG A 167 -20.87 -0.31 10.82
N GLY A 168 -20.57 -1.04 11.91
CA GLY A 168 -21.43 -2.09 12.45
C GLY A 168 -21.13 -3.50 11.93
N TYR A 169 -20.05 -3.68 11.15
CA TYR A 169 -19.63 -5.01 10.71
C TYR A 169 -18.95 -5.78 11.83
N ARG A 170 -19.23 -7.09 11.88
CA ARG A 170 -18.41 -8.02 12.67
C ARG A 170 -17.12 -8.30 11.90
N VAL A 171 -15.99 -7.93 12.50
CA VAL A 171 -14.68 -8.10 11.90
C VAL A 171 -13.96 -9.24 12.61
N GLU A 172 -13.54 -10.23 11.84
CA GLU A 172 -12.79 -11.39 12.33
C GLU A 172 -11.55 -11.62 11.49
N ARG A 173 -10.41 -11.80 12.16
CA ARG A 173 -9.22 -12.30 11.50
C ARG A 173 -9.38 -13.79 11.25
N ILE A 174 -9.34 -14.20 9.99
CA ILE A 174 -9.31 -15.61 9.62
C ILE A 174 -7.86 -16.09 9.63
N SER A 175 -7.55 -17.04 10.51
CA SER A 175 -6.24 -17.68 10.51
C SER A 175 -6.20 -18.77 9.44
N PHE A 176 -5.33 -18.61 8.45
CA PHE A 176 -5.01 -19.69 7.52
C PHE A 176 -3.90 -20.54 8.14
N LYS A 177 -4.23 -21.78 8.52
CA LYS A 177 -3.23 -22.80 8.85
C LYS A 177 -3.03 -23.63 7.57
N PRO A 178 -1.86 -23.52 6.90
CA PRO A 178 -1.59 -24.26 5.67
C PRO A 178 -1.70 -25.78 5.84
#